data_AF-A0A818NM75-F1
#
_entry.id   AF-A0A818NM75-F1
#
_cell.length_a   1.000
_cell.length_b   1.000
_cell.length_c   1.000
_cell.angle_alpha   90.00
_cell.angle_beta   90.00
_cell.angle_gamma   90.00
#
_symmetry.space_group_name_H-M   'P 1'
#
loop_
_entity.id
_entity.type
_entity.pdbx_description
1 polymer ?
#
loop_
_entity_poly.entity_id
_entity_poly.type
_entity_poly.pdbx_seq_one_letter_code
_entity_poly.pdbx_strand_id
1 'polypeptide(L)'
;MINENCQNIIKHLRDVVNQVHPCTTAEQCIQQLVDYEESISFVISSSTIGQHLVPDIHGMATLNTIFIFSGNEPQHQAWVQNWQKIEGVYTFIEHICKSWKWQ
;
A
#
# COMPACT_ATOMS: atom_id res chain seq x y z
N MET A 1 -14.65 24.35 -24.09
CA MET A 1 -15.24 22.99 -24.06
C MET A 1 -14.14 22.01 -23.69
N ILE A 2 -14.29 21.30 -22.58
CA ILE A 2 -13.38 20.20 -22.23
C ILE A 2 -13.71 19.05 -23.20
N ASN A 3 -12.72 18.60 -23.97
CA ASN A 3 -12.83 17.50 -24.93
C ASN A 3 -13.37 16.24 -24.24
N GLU A 4 -14.26 15.48 -24.87
CA GLU A 4 -14.79 14.20 -24.37
C GLU A 4 -13.67 13.24 -23.92
N ASN A 5 -12.53 13.28 -24.60
CA ASN A 5 -11.34 12.51 -24.23
C ASN A 5 -10.80 12.92 -22.84
N CYS A 6 -10.80 14.22 -22.52
CA CYS A 6 -10.39 14.69 -21.20
C CYS A 6 -11.37 14.25 -20.11
N GLN A 7 -12.68 14.18 -20.41
CA GLN A 7 -13.68 13.70 -19.45
C GLN A 7 -13.48 12.21 -19.13
N ASN A 8 -13.19 11.40 -20.15
CA ASN A 8 -12.90 9.98 -19.97
C ASN A 8 -11.63 9.75 -19.14
N ILE A 9 -10.57 10.51 -19.40
CA ILE A 9 -9.33 10.45 -18.60
C ILE A 9 -9.60 10.81 -17.13
N ILE A 10 -10.32 11.90 -16.88
CA ILE A 10 -10.65 12.32 -15.50
C ILE A 10 -11.49 11.27 -14.78
N LYS A 11 -12.46 10.67 -15.46
CA LYS A 11 -13.28 9.59 -14.89
C LYS A 11 -12.40 8.42 -14.48
N HIS A 12 -11.54 7.95 -15.38
CA HIS A 12 -10.64 6.83 -15.08
C HIS A 12 -9.69 7.13 -13.92
N LEU A 13 -9.13 8.34 -13.85
CA LEU A 13 -8.29 8.75 -12.72
C LEU A 13 -9.05 8.73 -11.39
N ARG A 14 -10.31 9.18 -11.36
CA ARG A 14 -11.14 9.07 -10.16
C ARG A 14 -11.40 7.62 -9.78
N ASP A 15 -11.70 6.78 -10.76
CA ASP A 15 -11.95 5.35 -10.52
C ASP A 15 -10.71 4.66 -9.93
N VAL A 16 -9.50 5.04 -10.36
CA VAL A 16 -8.24 4.56 -9.76
C VAL A 16 -8.04 5.10 -8.34
N VAL A 17 -8.24 6.40 -8.12
CA VAL A 17 -8.08 7.01 -6.77
C VAL A 17 -9.09 6.44 -5.78
N ASN A 18 -10.32 6.14 -6.22
CA ASN A 18 -11.38 5.58 -5.38
C ASN A 18 -11.09 4.12 -4.95
N GLN A 19 -10.13 3.43 -5.58
CA GLN A 19 -9.68 2.11 -5.15
C GLN A 19 -8.62 2.18 -4.03
N VAL A 20 -8.14 3.38 -3.69
CA VAL A 20 -7.25 3.59 -2.55
C VAL A 20 -8.08 3.70 -1.28
N HIS A 21 -7.93 2.72 -0.40
CA HIS A 21 -8.69 2.66 0.84
C HIS A 21 -7.81 3.08 2.03
N PRO A 22 -8.07 4.25 2.65
CA PRO A 22 -7.33 4.65 3.83
C PRO A 22 -7.74 3.80 5.04
N CYS A 23 -6.74 3.41 5.82
CA CYS A 23 -6.89 2.70 7.08
C CYS A 23 -6.22 3.50 8.19
N THR A 24 -6.87 3.57 9.35
CA THR A 24 -6.30 4.23 10.55
C THR A 24 -5.83 3.25 11.60
N THR A 25 -6.27 2.00 11.53
CA THR A 25 -5.86 0.90 12.43
C THR A 25 -5.49 -0.35 11.63
N ALA A 26 -4.78 -1.28 12.28
CA ALA A 26 -4.43 -2.56 11.67
C ALA A 26 -5.67 -3.41 11.39
N GLU A 27 -6.63 -3.44 12.32
CA GLU A 27 -7.88 -4.21 12.20
C GLU A 27 -8.71 -3.73 11.02
N GLN A 28 -8.82 -2.41 10.83
CA GLN A 28 -9.52 -1.83 9.68
C GLN A 28 -8.87 -2.25 8.35
N CYS A 29 -7.53 -2.29 8.31
CA CYS A 29 -6.79 -2.70 7.11
C CYS A 29 -6.98 -4.20 6.80
N ILE A 30 -6.91 -5.05 7.83
CA ILE A 30 -7.16 -6.49 7.71
C ILE A 30 -8.59 -6.72 7.19
N GLN A 31 -9.59 -6.07 7.78
CA GLN A 31 -10.97 -6.21 7.35
C GLN A 31 -11.15 -5.82 5.88
N GLN A 32 -10.56 -4.71 5.44
CA GLN A 32 -10.63 -4.33 4.03
C GLN A 32 -9.96 -5.36 3.11
N LEU A 33 -8.79 -5.89 3.48
CA LEU A 33 -8.11 -6.91 2.67
C LEU A 33 -8.93 -8.20 2.54
N VAL A 34 -9.71 -8.56 3.58
CA VAL A 34 -10.64 -9.69 3.57
C VAL A 34 -11.88 -9.37 2.71
N ASP A 35 -12.45 -8.18 2.85
CA ASP A 35 -13.64 -7.77 2.09
C ASP A 35 -13.37 -7.69 0.57
N TYR A 36 -12.10 -7.50 0.18
CA TYR A 36 -11.64 -7.42 -1.22
C TYR A 36 -10.86 -8.67 -1.69
N GLU A 37 -11.17 -9.85 -1.14
CA GLU A 37 -10.47 -11.12 -1.39
C GLU A 37 -10.31 -11.52 -2.88
N GLU A 38 -11.13 -10.98 -3.78
CA GLU A 38 -11.02 -11.24 -5.23
C GLU A 38 -9.95 -10.40 -5.94
N SER A 39 -9.33 -9.44 -5.25
CA SER A 39 -8.37 -8.50 -5.83
C SER A 39 -6.96 -8.65 -5.24
N ILE A 40 -5.95 -8.57 -6.11
CA ILE A 40 -4.55 -8.47 -5.67
C ILE A 40 -4.30 -7.03 -5.20
N SER A 41 -3.95 -6.88 -3.93
CA SER A 41 -3.73 -5.60 -3.27
C SER A 41 -2.27 -5.39 -2.90
N PHE A 42 -1.93 -4.12 -2.66
CA PHE A 42 -0.71 -3.71 -1.99
C PHE A 42 -1.05 -2.81 -0.79
N VAL A 43 -0.16 -2.77 0.19
CA VAL A 43 -0.35 -1.94 1.39
C VAL A 43 0.81 -0.95 1.50
N ILE A 44 0.49 0.30 1.78
CA ILE A 44 1.46 1.31 2.22
C ILE A 44 1.16 1.60 3.69
N SER A 45 2.12 1.34 4.57
CA SER A 45 1.94 1.50 6.02
C SER A 45 3.04 2.37 6.63
N SER A 46 2.73 3.09 7.70
CA SER A 46 3.78 3.62 8.58
C SER A 46 4.53 2.49 9.27
N SER A 47 5.75 2.75 9.77
CA SER A 47 6.49 1.74 10.55
C SER A 47 5.74 1.33 11.82
N THR A 48 5.09 2.27 12.50
CA THR A 48 4.37 2.02 13.76
C THR A 48 3.16 1.12 13.56
N ILE A 49 2.34 1.39 12.54
CA ILE A 49 1.20 0.52 12.21
C ILE A 49 1.70 -0.80 11.61
N GLY A 50 2.71 -0.73 10.73
CA GLY A 50 3.24 -1.87 10.01
C GLY A 50 3.79 -2.95 10.93
N GLN A 51 4.44 -2.56 12.03
CA GLN A 51 4.97 -3.50 13.02
C GLN A 51 3.88 -4.41 13.62
N HIS A 52 2.65 -3.91 13.73
CA HIS A 52 1.50 -4.66 14.26
C HIS A 52 0.69 -5.32 13.15
N LEU A 53 0.56 -4.67 11.99
CA LEU A 53 -0.25 -5.13 10.86
C LEU A 53 0.41 -6.26 10.06
N VAL A 54 1.71 -6.14 9.76
CA VAL A 54 2.39 -7.08 8.84
C VAL A 54 2.39 -8.53 9.32
N PRO A 55 2.58 -8.85 10.62
CA PRO A 55 2.48 -10.22 11.11
C PRO A 55 1.16 -10.93 10.75
N ASP A 56 0.05 -10.18 10.62
CA ASP A 56 -1.26 -10.76 10.31
C ASP A 56 -1.52 -10.89 8.81
N ILE A 57 -0.93 -10.01 7.99
CA ILE A 57 -1.27 -9.93 6.55
C ILE A 57 -0.19 -10.52 5.63
N HIS A 58 1.04 -10.74 6.10
CA HIS A 58 2.14 -11.18 5.22
C HIS A 58 1.85 -12.52 4.51
N GLY A 59 1.02 -13.37 5.10
CA GLY A 59 0.63 -14.67 4.54
C GLY A 59 -0.53 -14.62 3.54
N MET A 60 -1.25 -13.50 3.43
CA MET A 60 -2.47 -13.41 2.61
C MET A 60 -2.14 -13.55 1.13
N ALA A 61 -2.77 -14.50 0.43
CA ALA A 61 -2.54 -14.73 -1.00
C ALA A 61 -2.92 -13.50 -1.86
N THR A 62 -3.89 -12.71 -1.39
CA THR A 62 -4.40 -11.49 -2.02
C THR A 62 -3.50 -10.29 -1.82
N LEU A 63 -2.46 -10.40 -1.00
CA LEU A 63 -1.48 -9.34 -0.77
C LEU A 63 -0.18 -9.64 -1.54
N ASN A 64 0.16 -8.80 -2.51
CA ASN A 64 1.39 -8.95 -3.27
C ASN A 64 2.59 -8.28 -2.59
N THR A 65 2.41 -7.01 -2.18
CA THR A 65 3.54 -6.17 -1.75
C THR A 65 3.14 -5.24 -0.61
N ILE A 66 4.09 -5.02 0.30
CA ILE A 66 3.98 -4.07 1.41
C ILE A 66 5.10 -3.04 1.27
N PHE A 67 4.73 -1.77 1.33
CA PHE A 67 5.65 -0.64 1.38
C PHE A 67 5.58 0.00 2.77
N ILE A 68 6.73 0.26 3.37
CA ILE A 68 6.80 0.99 4.63
C ILE A 68 7.14 2.44 4.33
N PHE A 69 6.23 3.36 4.63
CA PHE A 69 6.44 4.80 4.49
C PHE A 69 6.70 5.42 5.87
N SER A 70 7.95 5.77 6.16
CA SER A 70 8.35 6.20 7.50
C SER A 70 9.51 7.18 7.46
N GLY A 71 9.53 8.12 8.41
CA GLY A 71 10.73 8.86 8.75
C GLY A 71 11.86 7.89 9.10
N ASN A 72 13.10 8.28 8.76
CA ASN A 72 14.31 7.46 8.77
C ASN A 72 14.74 7.05 10.19
N GLU A 73 13.93 6.26 10.89
CA GLU A 73 14.15 5.79 12.25
C GLU A 73 14.63 4.33 12.23
N PRO A 74 15.93 4.08 12.40
CA PRO A 74 16.51 2.74 12.29
C PRO A 74 15.91 1.73 13.29
N GLN A 75 15.47 2.22 14.45
CA GLN A 75 14.89 1.42 15.53
C GLN A 75 13.59 0.70 15.14
N HIS A 76 12.87 1.22 14.14
CA HIS A 76 11.62 0.63 13.65
C HIS A 76 11.79 -0.18 12.36
N GLN A 77 13.02 -0.51 11.95
CA GLN A 77 13.28 -1.19 10.66
C GLN A 77 13.80 -2.62 10.80
N ALA A 78 14.26 -3.06 11.97
CA ALA A 78 14.80 -4.42 12.12
C ALA A 78 13.78 -5.52 11.77
N TRP A 79 12.51 -5.32 12.14
CA TRP A 79 11.43 -6.27 11.85
C TRP A 79 11.12 -6.35 10.34
N VAL A 80 11.44 -5.32 9.56
CA VAL A 80 11.14 -5.26 8.13
C VAL A 80 11.90 -6.34 7.36
N GLN A 81 13.13 -6.64 7.76
CA GLN A 81 13.97 -7.65 7.12
C GLN A 81 13.44 -9.08 7.31
N ASN A 82 12.48 -9.29 8.21
CA ASN A 82 11.93 -10.61 8.51
C ASN A 82 10.79 -11.03 7.57
N TRP A 83 10.25 -10.11 6.76
CA TRP A 83 9.04 -10.36 5.96
C TRP A 83 9.30 -10.22 4.47
N GLN A 84 9.14 -11.32 3.72
CA GLN A 84 9.47 -11.36 2.28
C GLN A 84 8.62 -10.44 1.40
N LYS A 85 7.39 -10.13 1.82
CA LYS A 85 6.48 -9.26 1.04
C LYS A 85 6.74 -7.77 1.25
N ILE A 86 7.61 -7.39 2.19
CA ILE A 86 8.02 -6.00 2.31
C ILE A 86 9.06 -5.72 1.25
N GLU A 87 8.74 -4.78 0.35
CA GLU A 87 9.67 -4.36 -0.69
C GLU A 87 10.77 -3.47 -0.12
N GLY A 88 10.40 -2.54 0.77
CA GLY A 88 11.35 -1.61 1.35
C GLY A 88 10.73 -0.57 2.28
N VAL A 89 11.62 0.24 2.85
CA VAL A 89 11.28 1.39 3.69
C VAL A 89 11.63 2.67 2.95
N TYR A 90 10.69 3.59 2.90
CA TYR A 90 10.73 4.80 2.10
C TYR A 90 10.38 6.02 2.95
N THR A 91 11.15 7.09 2.80
CA THR A 91 10.88 8.40 3.42
C THR A 91 10.07 9.33 2.52
N PHE A 92 10.03 9.03 1.21
CA PHE A 92 9.40 9.85 0.17
C PHE A 92 8.45 8.99 -0.65
N ILE A 93 7.20 9.43 -0.82
CA ILE A 93 6.17 8.68 -1.55
C ILE A 93 6.54 8.54 -3.03
N GLU A 94 7.28 9.50 -3.57
CA GLU A 94 7.81 9.49 -4.93
C GLU A 94 8.75 8.30 -5.17
N HIS A 95 9.42 7.80 -4.13
CA HIS A 95 10.29 6.63 -4.26
C HIS A 95 9.48 5.34 -4.37
N ILE A 96 8.38 5.22 -3.62
CA ILE A 96 7.40 4.13 -3.79
C ILE A 96 6.82 4.15 -5.20
N CYS A 97 6.40 5.33 -5.68
CA CYS A 97 5.87 5.45 -7.04
C CYS A 97 6.89 5.10 -8.14
N LYS A 98 8.19 5.21 -7.86
CA LYS A 98 9.25 4.84 -8.82
C LYS A 98 9.55 3.35 -8.79
N SER A 99 9.51 2.70 -7.64
CA SER A 99 9.73 1.25 -7.56
C SER A 99 8.61 0.48 -8.26
N TRP A 100 7.37 0.98 -8.17
CA TRP A 100 6.23 0.41 -8.88
C TRP A 100 6.36 0.42 -10.42
N LYS A 101 6.99 1.43 -11.01
CA LYS A 101 7.03 1.62 -12.48
C LYS A 101 7.81 0.55 -13.25
N TRP A 102 8.41 -0.41 -12.56
CA TRP A 102 9.26 -1.46 -13.15
C TRP A 102 8.81 -2.89 -12.81
N GLN A 103 7.58 -3.08 -12.32
CA GLN A 103 6.92 -4.38 -12.18
C GLN A 103 5.98 -4.69 -13.35
#